data_AF-A0A524QKD7-F1
#
_entry.id   AF-A0A524QKD7-F1
#
_cell.length_a   1.000
_cell.length_b   1.000
_cell.length_c   1.000
_cell.angle_alpha   90.00
_cell.angle_beta   90.00
_cell.angle_gamma   90.00
#
_symmetry.space_group_name_H-M   'P 1'
#
loop_
_entity.id
_entity.type
_entity.pdbx_description
1 polymer ?
#
loop_
_entity_poly.entity_id
_entity_poly.type
_entity_poly.pdbx_seq_one_letter_code
_entity_poly.pdbx_strand_id
1 'polypeptide(L)' 'MVLFAQETELATGWKAIKATDLATDDGCLLTQSDPDLANWIPATVPGTVLTTLVNNSLMPDPFYGMNNEKIP' A
#
# COMPACT_ATOMS: atom_id res chain seq x y z
N MET A 1 -22.56 -4.29 34.83
CA MET A 1 -21.40 -3.83 34.03
C MET A 1 -21.72 -4.17 32.59
N VAL A 2 -21.89 -3.18 31.72
CA VAL A 2 -22.18 -3.41 30.29
C VAL A 2 -20.84 -3.39 29.56
N LEU A 3 -20.47 -4.50 28.92
CA LEU A 3 -19.32 -4.56 28.04
C LEU A 3 -19.73 -3.98 26.68
N PHE A 4 -19.02 -2.96 26.22
CA PHE A 4 -19.15 -2.47 24.86
C PHE A 4 -18.18 -3.21 23.95
N ALA A 5 -18.57 -3.44 22.70
CA ALA A 5 -17.64 -3.92 21.69
C ALA A 5 -16.54 -2.87 21.50
N GLN A 6 -15.29 -3.31 21.51
CA GLN A 6 -14.14 -2.47 21.19
C GLN A 6 -13.83 -2.61 19.70
N GLU A 7 -13.81 -1.49 19.00
CA GLU A 7 -13.37 -1.40 17.61
C GLU A 7 -12.01 -0.72 17.54
N THR A 8 -11.11 -1.22 16.72
CA THR A 8 -9.80 -0.61 16.47
C THR A 8 -9.61 -0.48 14.97
N GLU A 9 -9.52 0.77 14.51
CA GLU A 9 -9.29 1.06 13.11
C GLU A 9 -7.81 0.85 12.75
N LEU A 10 -7.56 0.08 11.68
CA LEU A 10 -6.23 -0.18 11.15
C LEU A 10 -5.96 0.70 9.92
N ALA A 11 -5.92 2.02 10.10
CA ALA A 11 -5.74 2.97 8.99
C ALA A 11 -4.27 3.38 8.73
N THR A 12 -3.33 3.06 9.63
CA THR A 12 -1.95 3.58 9.57
C THR A 12 -0.90 2.47 9.54
N GLY A 13 0.31 2.81 9.12
CA GLY A 13 1.46 1.88 9.10
C GLY A 13 1.52 0.93 7.91
N TRP A 14 0.50 0.92 7.04
CA TRP A 14 0.49 0.06 5.86
C TRP A 14 1.56 0.43 4.85
N LYS A 15 2.15 -0.61 4.26
CA LYS A 15 3.17 -0.55 3.22
C LYS A 15 2.73 -1.37 2.02
N ALA A 16 3.15 -0.97 0.83
CA ALA A 16 2.87 -1.68 -0.42
C ALA A 16 4.15 -1.80 -1.27
N ILE A 17 4.20 -2.85 -2.07
CA ILE A 17 5.20 -3.05 -3.12
C ILE A 17 4.54 -3.82 -4.27
N LYS A 18 5.00 -3.61 -5.50
CA LYS A 18 4.56 -4.43 -6.62
C LYS A 18 5.21 -5.81 -6.50
N ALA A 19 4.44 -6.87 -6.76
CA ALA A 19 4.94 -8.24 -6.63
C ALA A 19 6.19 -8.52 -7.50
N THR A 20 6.29 -7.90 -8.68
CA THR A 20 7.46 -8.03 -9.57
C THR A 20 8.72 -7.34 -9.06
N ASP A 21 8.58 -6.45 -8.08
CA ASP A 21 9.66 -5.64 -7.51
C ASP A 21 10.15 -6.23 -6.17
N LEU A 22 9.57 -7.38 -5.75
CA LEU A 22 10.02 -8.13 -4.59
C LEU A 22 11.43 -8.67 -4.82
N ALA A 23 12.29 -8.53 -3.81
CA ALA A 23 13.65 -9.06 -3.84
C ALA A 23 13.72 -10.59 -3.63
N THR A 24 12.58 -11.22 -3.34
CA THR A 24 12.48 -12.65 -3.00
C THR A 24 11.17 -13.23 -3.52
N ASP A 25 11.22 -14.48 -3.99
CA ASP A 25 10.05 -15.30 -4.31
C ASP A 25 9.55 -16.11 -3.09
N ASP A 26 10.32 -16.11 -1.99
CA ASP A 26 9.96 -16.80 -0.75
C ASP A 26 9.02 -15.94 0.10
N GLY A 27 7.73 -16.31 0.11
CA GLY A 27 6.70 -15.64 0.90
C GLY A 27 6.89 -15.75 2.41
N CYS A 28 7.65 -16.73 2.92
CA CYS A 28 7.94 -16.84 4.36
C CYS A 28 8.75 -15.63 4.87
N LEU A 29 9.55 -15.00 4.00
CA LEU A 29 10.30 -13.79 4.36
C LEU A 29 9.40 -12.55 4.53
N LEU A 30 8.18 -12.56 3.99
CA LEU A 30 7.23 -11.45 4.11
C LEU A 30 6.50 -11.41 5.45
N THR A 31 6.43 -12.54 6.16
CA THR A 31 5.66 -12.71 7.41
C THR A 31 6.54 -12.93 8.64
N GLN A 32 7.86 -12.83 8.49
CA GLN A 32 8.79 -12.85 9.61
C GLN A 32 8.55 -11.66 10.55
N SER A 33 9.10 -11.70 11.77
CA SER A 33 8.89 -10.66 12.78
C SER A 33 9.40 -9.28 12.38
N ASP A 34 10.42 -9.22 11.52
CA ASP A 34 11.02 -7.97 11.02
C ASP A 34 11.38 -8.13 9.53
N PRO A 35 10.39 -8.05 8.61
CA PRO A 35 10.65 -8.19 7.19
C PRO A 35 11.41 -6.97 6.66
N ASP A 36 12.26 -7.16 5.66
CA ASP A 36 12.91 -6.03 4.98
C ASP A 36 11.89 -5.26 4.13
N LEU A 37 11.59 -4.04 4.56
CA LEU A 37 10.64 -3.13 3.93
C LEU A 37 11.30 -1.92 3.23
N ALA A 38 12.63 -1.95 3.01
CA ALA A 38 13.37 -0.78 2.51
C ALA A 38 12.82 -0.21 1.20
N ASN A 39 12.35 -1.07 0.29
CA ASN A 39 11.80 -0.68 -1.02
C ASN A 39 10.27 -0.55 -1.05
N TRP A 40 9.61 -0.63 0.10
CA TRP A 40 8.16 -0.55 0.18
C TRP A 40 7.69 0.90 0.37
N ILE A 41 6.64 1.27 -0.35
CA ILE A 41 6.03 2.60 -0.27
C ILE A 41 4.92 2.63 0.79
N PRO A 42 4.67 3.78 1.45
CA PRO A 42 3.49 3.95 2.31
C PRO A 42 2.20 3.73 1.50
N ALA A 43 1.27 2.95 2.05
CA ALA A 43 -0.01 2.67 1.42
C ALA A 43 -1.13 3.56 1.97
N THR A 44 -2.06 3.95 1.11
CA THR A 44 -3.25 4.72 1.49
C THR A 44 -4.34 3.78 1.96
N VAL A 45 -4.75 3.89 3.23
CA VAL A 45 -5.87 3.13 3.82
C VAL A 45 -6.82 4.11 4.54
N PRO A 46 -8.13 4.13 4.20
CA PRO A 46 -8.75 3.41 3.08
C PRO A 46 -8.32 3.98 1.72
N GLY A 47 -8.15 3.11 0.72
CA GLY A 47 -7.73 3.52 -0.62
C GLY A 47 -7.53 2.33 -1.57
N THR A 48 -7.17 2.63 -2.82
CA THR A 48 -6.81 1.62 -3.83
C THR A 48 -5.29 1.61 -4.06
N VAL A 49 -4.80 0.60 -4.78
CA VAL A 49 -3.41 0.58 -5.27
C VAL A 49 -3.11 1.83 -6.10
N LEU A 50 -4.01 2.24 -7.00
CA LEU A 50 -3.80 3.46 -7.81
C LEU A 50 -3.70 4.72 -6.95
N THR A 51 -4.57 4.86 -5.93
CA THR A 51 -4.50 5.97 -4.97
C THR A 51 -3.15 5.98 -4.23
N THR A 52 -2.66 4.80 -3.85
CA THR A 52 -1.32 4.66 -3.24
C THR A 52 -0.22 5.11 -4.19
N LEU A 53 -0.27 4.70 -5.46
CA LEU A 53 0.73 5.10 -6.46
C LEU A 53 0.71 6.61 -6.73
N VAL A 54 -0.47 7.22 -6.85
CA VAL A 54 -0.62 8.67 -7.05
C VAL A 54 -0.10 9.45 -5.85
N ASN A 55 -0.45 9.06 -4.62
CA ASN A 55 0.04 9.72 -3.40
C ASN A 55 1.56 9.61 -3.21
N ASN A 56 2.17 8.55 -3.77
CA ASN A 56 3.63 8.38 -3.80
C ASN A 56 4.29 8.99 -5.05
N SER A 57 3.54 9.76 -5.86
CA SER A 57 4.02 10.38 -7.11
C SER A 57 4.58 9.39 -8.15
N LEU A 58 4.17 8.12 -8.06
CA LEU A 58 4.55 7.05 -9.01
C LEU A 58 3.59 6.96 -10.20
N MET A 59 2.40 7.54 -10.08
CA MET A 59 1.43 7.68 -11.16
C MET A 59 0.90 9.12 -11.19
N PRO A 60 0.63 9.67 -12.39
CA PRO A 60 0.09 11.01 -12.52
C PRO A 60 -1.38 11.07 -12.09
N ASP A 61 -1.86 12.25 -11.70
CA ASP A 61 -3.28 12.47 -11.39
C ASP A 61 -4.14 12.13 -12.62
N PRO A 62 -5.02 11.12 -12.54
CA PRO A 62 -5.83 10.67 -13.68
C PRO A 62 -6.84 11.72 -14.16
N PHE A 63 -7.20 12.71 -13.33
CA PHE A 63 -8.15 13.77 -13.69
C PHE A 63 -7.50 14.94 -14.46
N TYR A 64 -6.18 14.96 -14.59
CA TYR A 64 -5.47 16.01 -15.30
C TYR A 64 -5.14 15.61 -16.74
N GLY A 65 -5.68 16.34 -17.72
CA GLY A 65 -5.42 16.12 -19.14
C GLY A 65 -5.77 14.69 -19.58
N MET A 66 -4.85 14.02 -20.27
CA MET A 66 -4.97 12.62 -20.70
C MET A 66 -4.11 11.67 -19.85
N ASN A 67 -3.86 12.01 -18.58
CA ASN A 67 -3.00 11.20 -17.71
C ASN A 67 -3.53 9.78 -17.47
N ASN A 68 -4.83 9.56 -17.62
CA ASN A 68 -5.40 8.21 -17.53
C ASN A 68 -4.84 7.24 -18.58
N GLU A 69 -4.39 7.74 -19.74
CA GLU A 69 -3.74 6.94 -20.79
C GLU A 69 -2.29 6.54 -20.44
N LYS A 70 -1.71 7.12 -19.39
CA LYS A 70 -0.36 6.80 -18.91
C LYS A 70 -0.35 5.74 -17.82
N ILE A 71 -1.52 5.32 -17.35
CA ILE A 71 -1.67 4.26 -16.35
C ILE A 71 -1.66 2.92 -17.10
N PRO A 72 -0.68 2.03 -16.85
CA PRO A 72 -0.50 0.77 -17.56
C PRO A 72 -1.50 -0.32 -17.16
#